data_AF-A0AAN9J2P7-F1
#
_entry.id   AF-A0AAN9J2P7-F1
#
_cell.length_a   1.000
_cell.length_b   1.000
_cell.length_c   1.000
_cell.angle_alpha   90.00
_cell.angle_beta   90.00
_cell.angle_gamma   90.00
#
_symmetry.space_group_name_H-M   'P 1'
#
loop_
_entity.id
_entity.type
_entity.pdbx_description
1 polymer ?
#
loop_
_entity_poly.entity_id
_entity_poly.type
_entity_poly.pdbx_seq_one_letter_code
_entity_poly.pdbx_strand_id
1 'polypeptide(L)'
;MYGYQKKKQATPFKHLGSNDLKCEMACQANEEIEIRENEYNLQRRIEIRVAASESERSDELLQRKSKCSMQIEIGILVSERGEENGGSEEEEEPVASEKTEMQMAESNLVLLDFWPSSYGMRVKIALAEKGVSYECKQEDFQAKSSLLLEMNPVHQMIPVLIRNGKPICESLNIVEFIDEAWNHKPSLLPSDPYKRSQARFWGDYIDKNVYSIGKRVWTGKGKEQELGKKQFIECLKILEEELGDKPYFGGENFGYVDVALVPFTSWFYTYETCGNLSIEAECPKLVAWAKRCMEKDSVAKSLPHPHKIYDFAMQYKQSHGLE
;
A
#
# COMPACT_ATOMS: atom_id res chain seq x y z
N MET A 1 17.89 51.58 -10.29
CA MET A 1 17.10 52.04 -11.45
C MET A 1 16.96 50.84 -12.37
N TYR A 2 15.82 50.23 -12.66
CA TYR A 2 14.43 50.65 -12.77
C TYR A 2 13.50 49.61 -12.12
N GLY A 3 12.43 50.06 -11.48
CA GLY A 3 11.36 49.21 -10.96
C GLY A 3 10.23 49.00 -11.97
N TYR A 4 9.45 47.94 -11.77
CA TYR A 4 8.06 47.87 -12.22
C TYR A 4 7.22 47.11 -11.19
N GLN A 5 6.50 47.86 -10.37
CA GLN A 5 5.39 47.38 -9.55
C GLN A 5 4.18 47.14 -10.46
N LYS A 6 3.59 45.93 -10.45
CA LYS A 6 2.21 45.73 -10.91
C LYS A 6 1.30 45.64 -9.70
N LYS A 7 0.57 46.74 -9.45
CA LYS A 7 -0.60 46.78 -8.57
C LYS A 7 -1.68 45.86 -9.16
N LYS A 8 -2.14 44.85 -8.41
CA LYS A 8 -3.43 44.19 -8.68
C LYS A 8 -4.53 45.07 -8.09
N GLN A 9 -5.17 45.87 -8.94
CA GLN A 9 -6.48 46.45 -8.62
C GLN A 9 -7.53 45.35 -8.82
N ALA A 10 -8.35 45.12 -7.80
CA ALA A 10 -9.56 44.30 -7.92
C ALA A 10 -10.58 45.08 -8.77
N THR A 11 -10.93 44.54 -9.93
CA THR A 11 -12.11 44.96 -10.69
C THR A 11 -13.32 44.14 -10.25
N PRO A 12 -14.52 44.74 -10.12
CA PRO A 12 -15.72 44.01 -9.73
C PRO A 12 -16.23 43.14 -10.88
N PHE A 13 -16.69 41.94 -10.56
CA PHE A 13 -17.37 41.02 -11.47
C PHE A 13 -18.48 41.73 -12.26
N LYS A 14 -18.28 41.88 -13.58
CA LYS A 14 -19.38 42.08 -14.54
C LYS A 14 -19.69 40.74 -15.18
N HIS A 15 -20.97 40.43 -15.35
CA HIS A 15 -21.46 39.22 -16.01
C HIS A 15 -20.78 38.99 -17.37
N LEU A 16 -20.02 37.89 -17.47
CA LEU A 16 -19.45 37.40 -18.73
C LEU A 16 -20.54 36.67 -19.53
N GLY A 17 -20.60 36.92 -20.84
CA GLY A 17 -21.59 36.33 -21.74
C GLY A 17 -21.28 34.87 -22.10
N SER A 18 -22.26 34.14 -22.64
CA SER A 18 -22.16 32.69 -22.92
C SER A 18 -21.03 32.28 -23.87
N ASN A 19 -20.46 33.21 -24.63
CA ASN A 19 -19.35 32.94 -25.54
C ASN A 19 -17.99 33.00 -24.84
N ASP A 20 -17.84 33.81 -23.79
CA ASP A 20 -16.60 33.87 -22.98
C ASP A 20 -16.42 32.59 -22.15
N LEU A 21 -17.53 32.04 -21.63
CA LEU A 21 -17.54 30.78 -20.88
C LEU A 21 -17.10 29.58 -21.74
N LYS A 22 -17.45 29.57 -23.02
CA LYS A 22 -17.03 28.51 -23.96
C LYS A 22 -15.54 28.59 -24.30
N CYS A 23 -14.98 29.80 -24.39
CA CYS A 23 -13.54 29.99 -24.60
C CYS A 23 -12.71 29.60 -23.36
N GLU A 24 -13.19 29.90 -22.15
CA GLU A 24 -12.52 29.47 -20.91
C GLU A 24 -12.56 27.95 -20.72
N MET A 25 -13.71 27.30 -21.00
CA MET A 25 -13.82 25.84 -20.97
C MET A 25 -12.93 25.15 -22.01
N ALA A 26 -12.77 25.73 -23.20
CA ALA A 26 -11.87 25.22 -24.22
C ALA A 26 -10.38 25.38 -23.84
N CYS A 27 -10.02 26.47 -23.14
CA CYS A 27 -8.67 26.63 -22.59
C CYS A 27 -8.38 25.63 -21.47
N GLN A 28 -9.33 25.41 -20.56
CA GLN A 28 -9.19 24.42 -19.47
C GLN A 28 -9.10 22.99 -20.02
N ALA A 29 -9.88 22.64 -21.04
CA ALA A 29 -9.78 21.34 -21.70
C ALA A 29 -8.42 21.14 -22.41
N ASN A 30 -7.85 22.19 -23.02
CA ASN A 30 -6.54 22.12 -23.65
C ASN A 30 -5.40 21.98 -22.62
N GLU A 31 -5.49 22.69 -21.48
CA GLU A 31 -4.54 22.51 -20.37
C GLU A 31 -4.62 21.09 -19.77
N GLU A 32 -5.82 20.52 -19.61
CA GLU A 32 -5.99 19.14 -19.14
C GLU A 32 -5.43 18.10 -20.12
N ILE A 33 -5.54 18.32 -21.43
CA ILE A 33 -4.95 17.45 -22.45
C ILE A 33 -3.41 17.53 -22.40
N GLU A 34 -2.85 18.73 -22.30
CA GLU A 34 -1.40 18.93 -22.23
C GLU A 34 -0.80 18.33 -20.95
N ILE A 35 -1.51 18.39 -19.83
CA ILE A 35 -1.11 17.72 -18.58
C ILE A 35 -1.12 16.20 -18.74
N ARG A 36 -2.17 15.61 -19.33
CA ARG A 36 -2.24 14.15 -19.56
C ARG A 36 -1.18 13.65 -20.53
N GLU A 37 -0.89 14.41 -21.59
CA GLU A 37 0.19 14.08 -22.52
C GLU A 37 1.56 14.15 -21.84
N ASN A 38 1.78 15.12 -20.95
CA ASN A 38 3.02 15.21 -20.17
C ASN A 38 3.17 14.07 -19.15
N GLU A 39 2.10 13.67 -18.47
CA GLU A 39 2.11 12.52 -17.55
C GLU A 39 2.37 11.21 -18.29
N TYR A 40 1.72 11.00 -19.43
CA TYR A 40 1.96 9.83 -20.29
C TYR A 40 3.40 9.77 -20.80
N ASN A 41 3.95 10.91 -21.24
CA ASN A 41 5.33 11.00 -21.68
C ASN A 41 6.35 10.79 -20.55
N LEU A 42 6.03 11.24 -19.32
CA LEU A 42 6.85 11.00 -18.14
C LEU A 42 6.83 9.50 -17.76
N GLN A 43 5.66 8.88 -17.77
CA GLN A 43 5.50 7.45 -17.51
C GLN A 43 6.31 6.61 -18.52
N ARG A 44 6.22 6.93 -19.81
CA ARG A 44 6.99 6.25 -20.87
C ARG A 44 8.50 6.43 -20.69
N ARG A 45 8.96 7.59 -20.22
CA ARG A 45 10.39 7.83 -19.93
C ARG A 45 10.87 7.03 -18.72
N ILE A 46 10.02 6.85 -17.71
CA ILE A 46 10.31 5.99 -16.56
C ILE A 46 10.41 4.53 -17.00
N GLU A 47 9.45 4.04 -17.79
CA GLU A 47 9.46 2.67 -18.33
C GLU A 47 10.71 2.40 -19.16
N ILE A 48 11.12 3.32 -20.04
CA ILE A 48 12.35 3.20 -20.83
C ILE A 48 13.60 3.15 -19.94
N ARG A 49 13.65 3.94 -18.86
CA ARG A 49 14.79 3.94 -17.93
C ARG A 49 14.84 2.65 -17.09
N VAL A 50 13.68 2.14 -16.68
CA VAL A 50 13.59 0.85 -15.96
C VAL A 50 14.06 -0.27 -16.87
N ALA A 51 13.57 -0.34 -18.11
CA ALA A 51 14.01 -1.34 -19.09
C ALA A 51 15.51 -1.26 -19.40
N ALA A 52 16.07 -0.05 -19.51
CA ALA A 52 17.51 0.14 -19.69
C ALA A 52 18.31 -0.36 -18.47
N SER A 53 17.86 -0.05 -17.24
CA SER A 53 18.50 -0.53 -16.01
C SER A 53 18.42 -2.05 -15.85
N GLU A 54 17.30 -2.68 -16.25
CA GLU A 54 17.14 -4.13 -16.26
C GLU A 54 18.06 -4.81 -17.29
N SER A 55 18.23 -4.20 -18.47
CA SER A 55 19.18 -4.67 -19.49
C SER A 55 20.63 -4.61 -18.98
N GLU A 56 21.05 -3.48 -18.40
CA GLU A 56 22.39 -3.31 -17.83
C GLU A 56 22.66 -4.30 -16.70
N ARG A 57 21.66 -4.54 -15.84
CA ARG A 57 21.75 -5.51 -14.74
C ARG A 57 21.85 -6.96 -15.25
N SER A 58 21.18 -7.28 -16.36
CA SER A 58 21.28 -8.59 -17.02
C SER A 58 22.67 -8.83 -17.61
N ASP A 59 23.27 -7.81 -18.25
CA ASP A 59 24.61 -7.88 -18.83
C ASP A 59 25.70 -8.03 -17.74
N GLU A 60 25.58 -7.30 -16.62
CA GLU A 60 26.46 -7.48 -15.46
C GLU A 60 26.34 -8.89 -14.86
N LEU A 61 25.12 -9.44 -14.79
CA LEU A 61 24.89 -10.79 -14.27
C LEU A 61 25.50 -11.85 -15.19
N LEU A 62 25.43 -11.65 -16.52
CA LEU A 62 26.01 -12.54 -17.50
C LEU A 62 27.55 -12.49 -17.46
N GLN A 63 28.15 -11.30 -17.31
CA GLN A 63 29.59 -11.16 -17.10
C GLN A 63 30.07 -11.79 -15.80
N ARG A 64 29.28 -11.68 -14.71
CA ARG A 64 29.59 -12.34 -13.43
C ARG A 64 29.50 -13.86 -13.52
N LYS A 65 28.48 -14.40 -14.20
CA LYS A 65 28.34 -15.85 -14.46
C LYS A 65 29.50 -16.39 -15.31
N SER A 66 29.93 -15.65 -16.34
CA SER A 66 31.09 -16.01 -17.17
C SER A 66 32.40 -16.03 -16.35
N LYS A 67 32.63 -15.03 -15.50
CA LYS A 67 33.80 -14.99 -14.58
C LYS A 67 33.78 -16.12 -13.55
N CYS A 68 32.61 -16.45 -13.00
CA CYS A 68 32.45 -17.54 -12.05
C CYS A 68 32.66 -18.91 -12.71
N SER A 69 32.20 -19.09 -13.95
CA SER A 69 32.43 -20.32 -14.73
C SER A 69 33.91 -20.55 -15.02
N MET A 70 34.66 -19.51 -15.38
CA MET A 70 36.12 -19.60 -15.56
C MET A 70 36.87 -19.91 -14.25
N GLN A 71 36.43 -19.37 -13.12
CA GLN A 71 37.04 -19.67 -11.82
C GLN A 71 36.76 -21.12 -11.36
N ILE A 72 35.61 -21.68 -11.72
CA ILE A 72 35.27 -23.09 -11.46
C ILE A 72 36.12 -24.02 -12.35
N GLU A 73 36.30 -23.72 -13.64
CA GLU A 73 37.18 -24.50 -14.53
C GLU A 73 38.65 -24.49 -14.07
N ILE A 74 39.15 -23.35 -13.55
CA ILE A 74 40.49 -23.25 -12.99
C ILE A 74 40.60 -24.05 -11.66
N GLY A 75 39.55 -24.07 -10.84
CA GLY A 75 39.50 -24.85 -9.60
C GLY A 75 39.47 -26.37 -9.83
N ILE A 76 38.79 -26.84 -10.88
CA ILE A 76 38.71 -28.25 -11.24
C ILE A 76 40.06 -28.77 -11.77
N LEU A 77 40.77 -27.98 -12.59
CA LEU A 77 42.10 -28.35 -13.10
C LEU A 77 43.20 -28.44 -12.02
N VAL A 78 42.99 -27.84 -10.86
CA VAL A 78 43.90 -27.93 -9.70
C VAL A 78 43.59 -29.16 -8.83
N SER A 79 42.34 -29.69 -8.88
CA SER A 79 41.91 -30.85 -8.09
C SER A 79 42.31 -32.20 -8.72
N GLU A 80 42.51 -32.29 -10.03
CA GLU A 80 42.86 -33.54 -10.72
C GLU A 80 44.34 -33.98 -10.57
N ARG A 81 45.10 -33.32 -9.68
CA ARG A 81 46.50 -33.68 -9.36
C ARG A 81 46.75 -34.14 -7.92
N GLY A 82 45.70 -34.45 -7.15
CA GLY A 82 45.83 -34.86 -5.75
C GLY A 82 45.07 -36.14 -5.42
N GLU A 83 45.83 -37.23 -5.32
CA GLU A 83 45.71 -38.27 -4.30
C GLU A 83 44.60 -39.34 -4.40
N GLU A 84 45.07 -40.54 -4.79
CA GLU A 84 44.62 -41.84 -4.33
C GLU A 84 44.73 -41.96 -2.80
N ASN A 85 43.68 -42.42 -2.10
CA ASN A 85 43.70 -43.62 -1.25
C ASN A 85 42.40 -43.78 -0.44
N GLY A 86 42.09 -45.03 -0.11
CA GLY A 86 40.81 -45.50 0.43
C GLY A 86 40.59 -45.28 1.93
N GLY A 87 39.36 -45.59 2.37
CA GLY A 87 39.00 -45.65 3.78
C GLY A 87 37.48 -45.57 3.99
N SER A 88 36.86 -46.71 4.26
CA SER A 88 35.46 -46.90 4.68
C SER A 88 35.27 -46.62 6.17
N GLU A 89 34.17 -45.96 6.57
CA GLU A 89 33.49 -46.06 7.89
C GLU A 89 32.24 -45.15 7.85
N GLU A 90 31.05 -45.74 7.74
CA GLU A 90 30.02 -45.91 8.80
C GLU A 90 29.15 -44.66 9.05
N GLU A 91 27.87 -44.79 8.64
CA GLU A 91 26.79 -43.83 8.83
C GLU A 91 26.21 -43.93 10.26
N GLU A 92 26.26 -42.84 11.02
CA GLU A 92 25.41 -42.66 12.22
C GLU A 92 24.44 -41.49 12.00
N GLU A 93 23.13 -41.78 12.03
CA GLU A 93 22.05 -40.80 12.07
C GLU A 93 21.94 -40.12 13.46
N PRO A 94 21.65 -38.81 13.54
CA PRO A 94 21.08 -38.22 14.74
C PRO A 94 19.65 -37.69 14.47
N VAL A 95 18.64 -38.55 14.58
CA VAL A 95 17.22 -38.15 14.52
C VAL A 95 16.68 -37.94 15.94
N ALA A 96 16.91 -36.75 16.51
CA ALA A 96 16.11 -36.23 17.64
C ALA A 96 16.35 -34.74 17.97
N SER A 97 17.50 -34.16 17.64
CA SER A 97 17.85 -32.78 18.03
C SER A 97 17.41 -31.71 17.02
N GLU A 98 17.37 -32.02 15.72
CA GLU A 98 16.99 -31.05 14.67
C GLU A 98 15.54 -30.58 14.74
N LYS A 99 14.62 -31.41 15.24
CA LYS A 99 13.20 -31.03 15.35
C LYS A 99 12.94 -29.95 16.41
N THR A 100 13.89 -29.73 17.33
CA THR A 100 13.76 -28.73 18.39
C THR A 100 14.40 -27.40 18.00
N GLU A 101 15.45 -27.41 17.17
CA GLU A 101 16.03 -26.18 16.60
C GLU A 101 15.12 -25.51 15.55
N MET A 102 14.33 -26.30 14.83
CA MET A 102 13.40 -25.80 13.81
C MET A 102 12.17 -25.07 14.41
N GLN A 103 11.98 -25.11 15.72
CA GLN A 103 10.86 -24.49 16.44
C GLN A 103 11.24 -23.23 17.24
N MET A 104 12.54 -22.89 17.32
CA MET A 104 13.08 -21.81 18.18
C MET A 104 13.81 -20.71 17.42
N ALA A 105 13.90 -20.77 16.09
CA ALA A 105 14.17 -19.55 15.31
C ALA A 105 12.91 -18.68 15.39
N GLU A 106 12.77 -17.86 16.45
CA GLU A 106 11.88 -16.71 16.44
C GLU A 106 12.12 -16.00 15.11
N SER A 107 11.15 -16.14 14.19
CA SER A 107 11.24 -15.48 12.90
C SER A 107 11.35 -14.00 13.19
N ASN A 108 12.51 -13.40 12.93
CA ASN A 108 12.73 -11.98 13.10
C ASN A 108 11.82 -11.26 12.10
N LEU A 109 10.63 -10.91 12.59
CA LEU A 109 9.54 -10.34 11.82
C LEU A 109 9.34 -8.92 12.30
N VAL A 110 9.71 -7.97 11.45
CA VAL A 110 9.64 -6.55 11.72
C VAL A 110 8.66 -5.92 10.75
N LEU A 111 7.77 -5.07 11.24
CA LEU A 111 6.90 -4.22 10.44
C LEU A 111 7.37 -2.77 10.57
N LEU A 112 7.86 -2.19 9.47
CA LEU A 112 8.05 -0.74 9.37
C LEU A 112 6.71 -0.10 9.03
N ASP A 113 6.21 0.80 9.88
CA ASP A 113 4.88 1.39 9.71
C ASP A 113 4.79 2.77 10.35
N PHE A 114 3.70 3.48 10.08
CA PHE A 114 3.32 4.72 10.72
C PHE A 114 1.89 4.60 11.28
N TRP A 115 1.68 4.96 12.55
CA TRP A 115 0.46 4.63 13.30
C TRP A 115 -0.90 5.00 12.66
N PRO A 116 -1.08 6.10 11.88
CA PRO A 116 -2.34 6.42 11.22
C PRO A 116 -2.44 5.86 9.79
N SER A 117 -1.44 5.10 9.32
CA SER A 117 -1.44 4.51 7.98
C SER A 117 -2.48 3.40 7.84
N SER A 118 -3.53 3.65 7.05
CA SER A 118 -4.53 2.62 6.70
C SER A 118 -3.89 1.40 6.04
N TYR A 119 -2.83 1.60 5.26
CA TYR A 119 -2.09 0.52 4.61
C TYR A 119 -1.34 -0.36 5.60
N GLY A 120 -0.72 0.23 6.63
CA GLY A 120 -0.07 -0.49 7.71
C GLY A 120 -1.05 -1.27 8.57
N MET A 121 -2.20 -0.67 8.87
CA MET A 121 -3.29 -1.33 9.59
C MET A 121 -3.75 -2.63 8.90
N ARG A 122 -3.76 -2.71 7.55
CA ARG A 122 -4.05 -3.96 6.83
C ARG A 122 -3.12 -5.10 7.26
N VAL A 123 -1.82 -4.80 7.30
CA VAL A 123 -0.77 -5.76 7.66
C VAL A 123 -0.92 -6.17 9.12
N LYS A 124 -1.17 -5.22 10.02
CA LYS A 124 -1.41 -5.50 11.45
C LYS A 124 -2.61 -6.41 11.65
N ILE A 125 -3.71 -6.17 10.96
CA ILE A 125 -4.92 -7.01 11.00
C ILE A 125 -4.61 -8.40 10.47
N ALA A 126 -3.94 -8.52 9.31
CA ALA A 126 -3.60 -9.82 8.74
C ALA A 126 -2.69 -10.64 9.68
N LEU A 127 -1.66 -10.02 10.26
CA LEU A 127 -0.80 -10.67 11.25
C LEU A 127 -1.59 -11.12 12.49
N ALA A 128 -2.53 -10.28 12.97
CA ALA A 128 -3.39 -10.61 14.10
C ALA A 128 -4.38 -11.76 13.79
N GLU A 129 -5.01 -11.77 12.61
CA GLU A 129 -5.87 -12.89 12.16
C GLU A 129 -5.08 -14.20 12.05
N LYS A 130 -3.79 -14.13 11.70
CA LYS A 130 -2.88 -15.28 11.66
C LYS A 130 -2.24 -15.61 13.02
N GLY A 131 -2.44 -14.80 14.06
CA GLY A 131 -1.84 -15.00 15.39
C GLY A 131 -0.31 -14.87 15.39
N VAL A 132 0.25 -14.04 14.51
CA VAL A 132 1.69 -13.88 14.31
C VAL A 132 2.19 -12.66 15.11
N SER A 133 3.18 -12.89 15.97
CA SER A 133 3.87 -11.82 16.70
C SER A 133 4.94 -11.17 15.83
N TYR A 134 5.13 -9.86 16.00
CA TYR A 134 6.08 -9.06 15.23
C TYR A 134 6.54 -7.85 16.04
N GLU A 135 7.70 -7.30 15.69
CA GLU A 135 8.17 -6.00 16.17
C GLU A 135 7.64 -4.90 15.24
N CYS A 136 6.97 -3.88 15.77
CA CYS A 136 6.49 -2.73 15.00
C CYS A 136 7.44 -1.54 15.19
N LYS A 137 8.15 -1.11 14.15
CA LYS A 137 9.01 0.07 14.17
C LYS A 137 8.29 1.25 13.51
N GLN A 138 8.14 2.34 14.26
CA GLN A 138 7.50 3.56 13.77
C GLN A 138 8.46 4.35 12.87
N GLU A 139 8.00 4.65 11.66
CA GLU A 139 8.71 5.51 10.70
C GLU A 139 8.23 6.96 10.78
N ASP A 140 9.12 7.88 10.40
CA ASP A 140 8.84 9.30 10.23
C ASP A 140 8.88 9.67 8.74
N PHE A 141 7.80 10.26 8.22
CA PHE A 141 7.75 10.69 6.83
C PHE A 141 8.61 11.91 6.51
N GLN A 142 8.95 12.73 7.51
CA GLN A 142 9.84 13.88 7.33
C GLN A 142 11.31 13.45 7.31
N ALA A 143 11.63 12.33 8.00
CA ALA A 143 12.97 11.79 8.13
C ALA A 143 12.95 10.25 8.02
N LYS A 144 12.78 9.75 6.79
CA LYS A 144 12.75 8.30 6.50
C LYS A 144 14.02 7.62 7.02
N SER A 145 13.86 6.49 7.72
CA SER A 145 15.00 5.75 8.26
C SER A 145 15.88 5.15 7.14
N SER A 146 17.17 4.94 7.42
CA SER A 146 18.05 4.22 6.49
C SER A 146 17.54 2.80 6.21
N LEU A 147 16.93 2.17 7.22
CA LEU A 147 16.34 0.84 7.09
C LEU A 147 15.17 0.83 6.09
N LEU A 148 14.28 1.83 6.13
CA LEU A 148 13.19 1.95 5.15
C LEU A 148 13.74 2.13 3.73
N LEU A 149 14.73 3.00 3.56
CA LEU A 149 15.35 3.26 2.26
C LEU A 149 16.07 2.03 1.69
N GLU A 150 16.68 1.22 2.55
CA GLU A 150 17.31 -0.05 2.17
C GLU A 150 16.28 -1.13 1.82
N MET A 151 15.22 -1.25 2.62
CA MET A 151 14.25 -2.35 2.52
C MET A 151 13.19 -2.10 1.44
N ASN A 152 12.90 -0.84 1.10
CA ASN A 152 12.05 -0.48 -0.03
C ASN A 152 12.71 0.63 -0.89
N PRO A 153 13.77 0.31 -1.65
CA PRO A 153 14.52 1.33 -2.39
C PRO A 153 13.74 1.93 -3.56
N VAL A 154 12.73 1.23 -4.07
CA VAL A 154 11.93 1.66 -5.24
C VAL A 154 10.92 2.74 -4.84
N HIS A 155 10.04 2.46 -3.88
CA HIS A 155 8.99 3.40 -3.49
C HIS A 155 9.36 4.19 -2.23
N GLN A 156 10.21 3.63 -1.35
CA GLN A 156 10.58 4.23 -0.08
C GLN A 156 9.35 4.52 0.79
N MET A 157 8.36 3.62 0.74
CA MET A 157 7.06 3.76 1.41
C MET A 157 6.85 2.62 2.41
N ILE A 158 6.11 2.93 3.47
CA ILE A 158 5.53 1.97 4.40
C ILE A 158 4.13 1.52 3.92
N PRO A 159 3.62 0.35 4.36
CA PRO A 159 4.29 -0.62 5.22
C PRO A 159 5.36 -1.44 4.49
N VAL A 160 6.37 -1.89 5.25
CA VAL A 160 7.34 -2.90 4.81
C VAL A 160 7.39 -3.99 5.87
N LEU A 161 7.08 -5.23 5.46
CA LEU A 161 7.23 -6.40 6.32
C LEU A 161 8.60 -7.03 6.04
N ILE A 162 9.44 -7.16 7.04
CA ILE A 162 10.79 -7.73 6.93
C ILE A 162 10.77 -9.06 7.66
N ARG A 163 10.97 -10.16 6.94
CA ARG A 163 11.07 -11.51 7.51
C ARG A 163 12.45 -12.06 7.27
N ASN A 164 13.21 -12.31 8.35
CA ASN A 164 14.57 -12.85 8.27
C ASN A 164 15.46 -12.01 7.33
N GLY A 165 15.38 -10.68 7.46
CA GLY A 165 16.14 -9.72 6.65
C GLY A 165 15.64 -9.53 5.20
N LYS A 166 14.56 -10.20 4.78
CA LYS A 166 14.00 -10.08 3.44
C LYS A 166 12.74 -9.20 3.46
N PRO A 167 12.70 -8.09 2.69
CA PRO A 167 11.54 -7.21 2.68
C PRO A 167 10.42 -7.72 1.75
N ILE A 168 9.19 -7.49 2.18
CA ILE A 168 7.96 -7.60 1.40
C ILE A 168 7.30 -6.22 1.45
N CYS A 169 7.07 -5.63 0.28
CA CYS A 169 6.50 -4.29 0.11
C CYS A 169 5.08 -4.38 -0.46
N GLU A 170 4.37 -3.25 -0.43
CA GLU A 170 2.97 -3.08 -0.84
C GLU A 170 1.98 -3.81 0.06
N SER A 171 1.11 -3.07 0.74
CA SER A 171 0.26 -3.62 1.81
C SER A 171 -0.59 -4.82 1.40
N LEU A 172 -1.19 -4.79 0.21
CA LEU A 172 -2.01 -5.91 -0.30
C LEU A 172 -1.16 -7.13 -0.64
N ASN A 173 0.00 -6.94 -1.26
CA ASN A 173 0.97 -8.00 -1.51
C ASN A 173 1.49 -8.61 -0.19
N ILE A 174 1.74 -7.77 0.83
CA ILE A 174 2.10 -8.23 2.17
C ILE A 174 0.98 -9.08 2.79
N VAL A 175 -0.29 -8.68 2.65
CA VAL A 175 -1.44 -9.47 3.13
C VAL A 175 -1.52 -10.83 2.45
N GLU A 176 -1.31 -10.90 1.12
CA GLU A 176 -1.27 -12.18 0.40
C GLU A 176 -0.12 -13.07 0.89
N PHE A 177 1.08 -12.49 1.04
CA PHE A 177 2.22 -13.21 1.58
C PHE A 177 1.94 -13.76 2.98
N ILE A 178 1.29 -12.98 3.85
CA ILE A 178 0.89 -13.45 5.19
C ILE A 178 -0.10 -14.61 5.09
N ASP A 179 -1.06 -14.54 4.18
CA ASP A 179 -2.06 -15.58 3.98
C ASP A 179 -1.43 -16.91 3.56
N GLU A 180 -0.47 -16.86 2.63
CA GLU A 180 0.25 -18.02 2.11
C GLU A 180 1.28 -18.57 3.09
N ALA A 181 2.05 -17.71 3.75
CA ALA A 181 3.13 -18.10 4.66
C ALA A 181 2.63 -18.69 5.99
N TRP A 182 1.44 -18.29 6.46
CA TRP A 182 0.82 -18.77 7.69
C TRP A 182 -0.54 -19.42 7.42
N ASN A 183 -0.51 -20.52 6.65
CA ASN A 183 -1.69 -21.29 6.24
C ASN A 183 -2.34 -22.15 7.35
N HIS A 184 -1.85 -22.08 8.60
CA HIS A 184 -2.38 -22.81 9.75
C HIS A 184 -3.67 -22.20 10.34
N LYS A 185 -4.08 -21.02 9.87
CA LYS A 185 -5.31 -20.31 10.22
C LYS A 185 -6.21 -20.16 8.98
N PRO A 186 -7.51 -19.86 9.15
CA PRO A 186 -8.41 -19.63 8.03
C PRO A 186 -7.82 -18.67 6.99
N SER A 187 -8.02 -19.00 5.72
CA SER A 187 -7.51 -18.24 4.57
C SER A 187 -8.25 -16.92 4.43
N LEU A 188 -7.53 -15.83 4.18
CA LEU A 188 -8.11 -14.51 3.88
C LEU A 188 -8.60 -14.45 2.43
N LEU A 189 -7.88 -15.12 1.52
CA LEU A 189 -8.27 -15.27 0.13
C LEU A 189 -9.05 -16.58 -0.10
N PRO A 190 -10.05 -16.58 -0.99
CA PRO A 190 -10.69 -17.81 -1.45
C PRO A 190 -9.70 -18.74 -2.17
N SER A 191 -9.89 -20.06 -2.04
CA SER A 191 -9.13 -21.06 -2.79
C SER A 191 -9.56 -21.17 -4.25
N ASP A 192 -10.84 -20.92 -4.54
CA ASP A 192 -11.37 -20.90 -5.91
C ASP A 192 -10.71 -19.78 -6.73
N PRO A 193 -10.10 -20.08 -7.90
CA PRO A 193 -9.37 -19.08 -8.67
C PRO A 193 -10.21 -17.89 -9.10
N TYR A 194 -11.48 -18.09 -9.45
CA TYR A 194 -12.36 -17.01 -9.90
C TYR A 194 -12.70 -16.08 -8.73
N LYS A 195 -13.15 -16.63 -7.60
CA LYS A 195 -13.44 -15.85 -6.39
C LYS A 195 -12.20 -15.13 -5.86
N ARG A 196 -11.02 -15.75 -5.93
CA ARG A 196 -9.74 -15.11 -5.60
C ARG A 196 -9.43 -13.93 -6.51
N SER A 197 -9.70 -14.06 -7.81
CA SER A 197 -9.59 -12.96 -8.77
C SER A 197 -10.53 -11.79 -8.43
N GLN A 198 -11.79 -12.09 -8.06
CA GLN A 198 -12.75 -11.07 -7.63
C GLN A 198 -12.29 -10.35 -6.34
N ALA A 199 -11.76 -11.08 -5.36
CA ALA A 199 -11.22 -10.47 -4.14
C ALA A 199 -10.05 -9.52 -4.44
N ARG A 200 -9.13 -9.92 -5.33
CA ARG A 200 -8.01 -9.06 -5.78
C ARG A 200 -8.49 -7.84 -6.54
N PHE A 201 -9.49 -7.98 -7.41
CA PHE A 201 -10.10 -6.85 -8.12
C PHE A 201 -10.64 -5.80 -7.14
N TRP A 202 -11.37 -6.22 -6.10
CA TRP A 202 -11.91 -5.30 -5.11
C TRP A 202 -10.82 -4.68 -4.22
N GLY A 203 -9.77 -5.42 -3.88
CA GLY A 203 -8.58 -4.85 -3.23
C GLY A 203 -7.93 -3.74 -4.06
N ASP A 204 -7.72 -3.99 -5.34
CA ASP A 204 -7.17 -3.01 -6.30
C ASP A 204 -8.10 -1.79 -6.48
N TYR A 205 -9.41 -2.01 -6.54
CA TYR A 205 -10.41 -0.93 -6.58
C TYR A 205 -10.29 -0.03 -5.34
N ILE A 206 -10.14 -0.61 -4.14
CA ILE A 206 -9.99 0.15 -2.90
C ILE A 206 -8.71 1.00 -2.95
N ASP A 207 -7.58 0.43 -3.40
CA ASP A 207 -6.30 1.14 -3.48
C ASP A 207 -6.32 2.32 -4.43
N LYS A 208 -6.96 2.15 -5.59
CA LYS A 208 -7.05 3.20 -6.62
C LYS A 208 -7.99 4.33 -6.22
N ASN A 209 -9.06 4.02 -5.49
CA ASN A 209 -10.17 4.97 -5.28
C ASN A 209 -10.23 5.52 -3.86
N VAL A 210 -10.33 4.67 -2.83
CA VAL A 210 -10.76 5.09 -1.48
C VAL A 210 -9.79 6.09 -0.86
N TYR A 211 -8.47 5.81 -0.91
CA TYR A 211 -7.47 6.70 -0.32
C TYR A 211 -7.36 8.04 -1.07
N SER A 212 -7.22 8.01 -2.39
CA SER A 212 -6.99 9.21 -3.21
C SER A 212 -8.20 10.15 -3.23
N ILE A 213 -9.41 9.59 -3.25
CA ILE A 213 -10.66 10.34 -3.16
C ILE A 213 -10.86 10.84 -1.73
N GLY A 214 -10.71 9.98 -0.71
CA GLY A 214 -10.85 10.35 0.69
C GLY A 214 -9.89 11.47 1.10
N LYS A 215 -8.65 11.46 0.60
CA LYS A 215 -7.68 12.54 0.80
C LYS A 215 -8.25 13.90 0.38
N ARG A 216 -8.83 13.98 -0.82
CA ARG A 216 -9.44 15.21 -1.34
C ARG A 216 -10.61 15.71 -0.49
N VAL A 217 -11.32 14.83 0.21
CA VAL A 217 -12.42 15.22 1.11
C VAL A 217 -11.91 16.05 2.30
N TRP A 218 -10.78 15.67 2.92
CA TRP A 218 -10.29 16.37 4.12
C TRP A 218 -9.23 17.45 3.83
N THR A 219 -8.46 17.32 2.75
CA THR A 219 -7.44 18.31 2.36
C THR A 219 -7.93 19.34 1.34
N GLY A 220 -8.92 19.01 0.51
CA GLY A 220 -9.40 19.86 -0.58
C GLY A 220 -10.22 21.05 -0.09
N LYS A 221 -10.42 22.05 -0.96
CA LYS A 221 -11.24 23.25 -0.68
C LYS A 221 -12.19 23.57 -1.83
N GLY A 222 -13.31 24.23 -1.53
CA GLY A 222 -14.25 24.74 -2.52
C GLY A 222 -14.71 23.66 -3.51
N LYS A 223 -14.60 23.93 -4.83
CA LYS A 223 -15.07 23.02 -5.88
C LYS A 223 -14.36 21.66 -5.88
N GLU A 224 -13.07 21.61 -5.53
CA GLU A 224 -12.30 20.37 -5.47
C GLU A 224 -12.83 19.46 -4.36
N GLN A 225 -13.11 20.03 -3.18
CA GLN A 225 -13.67 19.30 -2.06
C GLN A 225 -15.07 18.76 -2.39
N GLU A 226 -15.92 19.58 -2.99
CA GLU A 226 -17.28 19.16 -3.38
C GLU A 226 -17.27 18.03 -4.42
N LEU A 227 -16.32 18.04 -5.36
CA LEU A 227 -16.13 16.93 -6.29
C LEU A 227 -15.63 15.67 -5.55
N GLY A 228 -14.64 15.83 -4.66
CA GLY A 228 -14.10 14.74 -3.84
C GLY A 228 -15.19 14.07 -3.00
N LYS A 229 -16.07 14.84 -2.36
CA LYS A 229 -17.21 14.34 -1.57
C LYS A 229 -18.15 13.48 -2.40
N LYS A 230 -18.55 13.97 -3.58
CA LYS A 230 -19.44 13.22 -4.49
C LYS A 230 -18.81 11.91 -4.95
N GLN A 231 -17.55 11.97 -5.38
CA GLN A 231 -16.80 10.78 -5.79
C GLN A 231 -16.59 9.80 -4.64
N PHE A 232 -16.42 10.30 -3.41
CA PHE A 232 -16.22 9.46 -2.24
C PHE A 232 -17.47 8.67 -1.91
N ILE A 233 -18.62 9.33 -1.85
CA ILE A 233 -19.91 8.67 -1.61
C ILE A 233 -20.22 7.66 -2.72
N GLU A 234 -19.99 8.01 -3.99
CA GLU A 234 -20.20 7.07 -5.11
C GLU A 234 -19.30 5.83 -4.98
N CYS A 235 -18.03 6.02 -4.61
CA CYS A 235 -17.10 4.92 -4.37
C CYS A 235 -17.57 4.01 -3.23
N LEU A 236 -18.06 4.58 -2.12
CA LEU A 236 -18.61 3.80 -1.01
C LEU A 236 -19.90 3.07 -1.38
N LYS A 237 -20.76 3.65 -2.22
CA LYS A 237 -21.98 2.99 -2.73
C LYS A 237 -21.66 1.79 -3.59
N ILE A 238 -20.65 1.87 -4.46
CA ILE A 238 -20.18 0.72 -5.26
C ILE A 238 -19.70 -0.41 -4.33
N LEU A 239 -18.95 -0.07 -3.29
CA LEU A 239 -18.50 -1.07 -2.29
C LEU A 239 -19.66 -1.64 -1.48
N GLU A 240 -20.67 -0.83 -1.15
CA GLU A 240 -21.87 -1.28 -0.45
C GLU A 240 -22.73 -2.21 -1.31
N GLU A 241 -22.85 -1.93 -2.61
CA GLU A 241 -23.53 -2.80 -3.57
C GLU A 241 -22.80 -4.14 -3.71
N GLU A 242 -21.47 -4.11 -3.83
CA GLU A 242 -20.66 -5.34 -3.82
C GLU A 242 -20.88 -6.11 -2.52
N LEU A 243 -20.83 -5.47 -1.35
CA LEU A 243 -21.08 -6.14 -0.08
C LEU A 243 -22.44 -6.86 -0.10
N GLY A 244 -23.48 -6.18 -0.61
CA GLY A 244 -24.83 -6.70 -0.71
C GLY A 244 -25.41 -7.01 0.66
N ASP A 245 -25.84 -8.25 0.87
CA ASP A 245 -26.36 -8.72 2.17
C ASP A 245 -25.37 -9.63 2.93
N LYS A 246 -24.13 -9.75 2.41
CA LYS A 246 -23.10 -10.57 3.06
C LYS A 246 -22.68 -9.93 4.40
N PRO A 247 -22.38 -10.72 5.44
CA PRO A 247 -21.87 -10.15 6.69
C PRO A 247 -20.48 -9.51 6.51
N TYR A 248 -19.66 -10.08 5.62
CA TYR A 248 -18.33 -9.61 5.22
C TYR A 248 -18.16 -9.68 3.69
N PHE A 249 -17.19 -8.95 3.13
CA PHE A 249 -16.85 -9.08 1.71
C PHE A 249 -16.31 -10.48 1.38
N GLY A 250 -15.66 -11.15 2.34
CA GLY A 250 -15.28 -12.56 2.26
C GLY A 250 -16.45 -13.57 2.29
N GLY A 251 -17.70 -13.12 2.35
CA GLY A 251 -18.88 -13.96 2.54
C GLY A 251 -19.24 -14.10 4.01
N GLU A 252 -19.38 -15.34 4.48
CA GLU A 252 -19.67 -15.64 5.90
C GLU A 252 -18.49 -15.32 6.83
N ASN A 253 -17.28 -15.27 6.29
CA ASN A 253 -16.05 -15.05 7.05
C ASN A 253 -15.39 -13.74 6.62
N PHE A 254 -14.71 -13.11 7.57
CA PHE A 254 -13.83 -11.97 7.32
C PHE A 254 -12.67 -12.38 6.39
N GLY A 255 -12.44 -11.63 5.32
CA GLY A 255 -11.47 -11.98 4.29
C GLY A 255 -10.64 -10.81 3.78
N TYR A 256 -9.97 -11.04 2.65
CA TYR A 256 -8.99 -10.15 2.04
C TYR A 256 -9.53 -8.73 1.77
N VAL A 257 -10.72 -8.62 1.19
CA VAL A 257 -11.35 -7.33 0.87
C VAL A 257 -11.74 -6.59 2.16
N ASP A 258 -12.16 -7.32 3.20
CA ASP A 258 -12.45 -6.73 4.50
C ASP A 258 -11.17 -6.15 5.14
N VAL A 259 -10.07 -6.91 5.11
CA VAL A 259 -8.74 -6.43 5.54
C VAL A 259 -8.33 -5.19 4.76
N ALA A 260 -8.59 -5.16 3.44
CA ALA A 260 -8.23 -4.05 2.58
C ALA A 260 -9.01 -2.75 2.90
N LEU A 261 -10.30 -2.86 3.22
CA LEU A 261 -11.20 -1.71 3.39
C LEU A 261 -11.32 -1.23 4.84
N VAL A 262 -11.37 -2.15 5.81
CA VAL A 262 -11.72 -1.79 7.20
C VAL A 262 -10.79 -0.74 7.81
N PRO A 263 -9.49 -0.64 7.49
CA PRO A 263 -8.66 0.45 8.01
C PRO A 263 -9.15 1.86 7.68
N PHE A 264 -9.80 2.05 6.53
CA PHE A 264 -10.32 3.35 6.13
C PHE A 264 -11.53 3.79 6.96
N THR A 265 -12.20 2.88 7.68
CA THR A 265 -13.30 3.24 8.57
C THR A 265 -12.82 4.05 9.77
N SER A 266 -11.56 3.89 10.20
CA SER A 266 -10.94 4.73 11.23
C SER A 266 -10.84 6.22 10.82
N TRP A 267 -10.89 6.51 9.51
CA TRP A 267 -10.86 7.85 8.95
C TRP A 267 -12.26 8.43 8.69
N PHE A 268 -13.34 7.66 8.84
CA PHE A 268 -14.69 8.11 8.50
C PHE A 268 -15.09 9.38 9.26
N TYR A 269 -14.83 9.45 10.56
CA TYR A 269 -15.08 10.66 11.34
C TYR A 269 -14.36 11.90 10.79
N THR A 270 -13.14 11.72 10.26
CA THR A 270 -12.38 12.81 9.63
C THR A 270 -13.03 13.24 8.31
N TYR A 271 -13.44 12.29 7.47
CA TYR A 271 -14.11 12.58 6.20
C TYR A 271 -15.47 13.25 6.43
N GLU A 272 -16.25 12.79 7.41
CA GLU A 272 -17.54 13.37 7.77
C GLU A 272 -17.39 14.79 8.31
N THR A 273 -16.45 15.01 9.23
CA THR A 273 -16.23 16.32 9.86
C THR A 273 -15.66 17.33 8.88
N CYS A 274 -14.61 16.96 8.13
CA CYS A 274 -13.99 17.89 7.18
C CYS A 274 -14.84 18.10 5.92
N GLY A 275 -15.53 17.05 5.46
CA GLY A 275 -16.36 17.07 4.26
C GLY A 275 -17.80 17.54 4.50
N ASN A 276 -18.24 17.68 5.76
CA ASN A 276 -19.64 17.95 6.12
C ASN A 276 -20.61 17.02 5.37
N LEU A 277 -20.41 15.71 5.54
CA LEU A 277 -21.20 14.63 4.93
C LEU A 277 -21.53 13.58 5.99
N SER A 278 -22.52 12.72 5.71
CA SER A 278 -22.86 11.59 6.57
C SER A 278 -22.73 10.30 5.77
N ILE A 279 -21.78 9.45 6.16
CA ILE A 279 -21.55 8.16 5.49
C ILE A 279 -22.67 7.19 5.87
N GLU A 280 -23.16 7.21 7.11
CA GLU A 280 -24.26 6.32 7.54
C GLU A 280 -25.58 6.62 6.82
N ALA A 281 -25.85 7.89 6.50
CA ALA A 281 -27.06 8.26 5.75
C ALA A 281 -27.04 7.77 4.30
N GLU A 282 -25.86 7.73 3.67
CA GLU A 282 -25.68 7.36 2.26
C GLU A 282 -25.35 5.87 2.07
N CYS A 283 -24.68 5.25 3.04
CA CYS A 283 -24.14 3.89 2.99
C CYS A 283 -24.35 3.14 4.33
N PRO A 284 -25.61 2.88 4.74
CA PRO A 284 -25.93 2.30 6.05
C PRO A 284 -25.46 0.86 6.23
N LYS A 285 -25.50 0.03 5.18
CA LYS A 285 -25.03 -1.37 5.25
C LYS A 285 -23.51 -1.41 5.40
N LEU A 286 -22.79 -0.49 4.75
CA LEU A 286 -21.34 -0.38 4.89
C LEU A 286 -20.96 0.07 6.31
N VAL A 287 -21.70 1.02 6.90
CA VAL A 287 -21.48 1.39 8.32
C VAL A 287 -21.81 0.24 9.26
N ALA A 288 -22.87 -0.52 9.00
CA ALA A 288 -23.19 -1.73 9.77
C ALA A 288 -22.08 -2.80 9.65
N TRP A 289 -21.52 -2.98 8.46
CA TRP A 289 -20.35 -3.84 8.24
C TRP A 289 -19.13 -3.36 9.03
N ALA A 290 -18.82 -2.07 9.00
CA ALA A 290 -17.71 -1.50 9.76
C ALA A 290 -17.86 -1.76 11.27
N LYS A 291 -19.07 -1.58 11.81
CA LYS A 291 -19.41 -1.90 13.22
C LYS A 291 -19.16 -3.38 13.53
N ARG A 292 -19.62 -4.30 12.66
CA ARG A 292 -19.35 -5.75 12.82
C ARG A 292 -17.86 -6.08 12.75
N CYS A 293 -17.09 -5.45 11.87
CA CYS A 293 -15.65 -5.68 11.81
C CYS A 293 -14.95 -5.22 13.10
N MET A 294 -15.40 -4.14 13.73
CA MET A 294 -14.85 -3.65 15.00
C MET A 294 -15.08 -4.59 16.18
N GLU A 295 -16.01 -5.54 16.08
CA GLU A 295 -16.20 -6.59 17.10
C GLU A 295 -15.08 -7.64 17.07
N LYS A 296 -14.27 -7.70 15.99
CA LYS A 296 -13.12 -8.59 15.91
C LYS A 296 -11.92 -7.98 16.64
N ASP A 297 -11.35 -8.77 17.55
CA ASP A 297 -10.14 -8.42 18.30
C ASP A 297 -8.97 -7.95 17.41
N SER A 298 -8.77 -8.60 16.27
CA SER A 298 -7.72 -8.25 15.29
C SER A 298 -7.87 -6.85 14.72
N VAL A 299 -9.12 -6.41 14.51
CA VAL A 299 -9.45 -5.08 13.99
C VAL A 299 -9.40 -4.07 15.13
N ALA A 300 -10.10 -4.32 16.24
CA ALA A 300 -10.18 -3.41 17.37
C ALA A 300 -8.82 -3.02 17.96
N LYS A 301 -7.86 -3.96 17.98
CA LYS A 301 -6.49 -3.71 18.47
C LYS A 301 -5.57 -3.07 17.44
N SER A 302 -5.90 -3.15 16.15
CA SER A 302 -5.07 -2.64 15.05
C SER A 302 -5.45 -1.23 14.61
N LEU A 303 -6.71 -0.82 14.80
CA LEU A 303 -7.21 0.48 14.38
C LEU A 303 -7.09 1.52 15.52
N PRO A 304 -6.51 2.70 15.26
CA PRO A 304 -6.53 3.80 16.21
C PRO A 304 -7.94 4.39 16.34
N HIS A 305 -8.20 5.02 17.49
CA HIS A 305 -9.47 5.71 17.72
C HIS A 305 -9.70 6.83 16.68
N PRO A 306 -10.91 6.96 16.09
CA PRO A 306 -11.16 7.92 15.02
C PRO A 306 -10.83 9.39 15.34
N HIS A 307 -11.06 9.83 16.59
CA HIS A 307 -10.66 11.18 17.01
C HIS A 307 -9.15 11.42 16.95
N LYS A 308 -8.32 10.40 17.24
CA LYS A 308 -6.87 10.53 17.14
C LYS A 308 -6.43 10.73 15.69
N ILE A 309 -7.10 10.05 14.75
CA ILE A 309 -6.88 10.22 13.30
C ILE A 309 -7.29 11.63 12.86
N TYR A 310 -8.42 12.13 13.35
CA TYR A 310 -8.85 13.50 13.08
C TYR A 310 -7.87 14.54 13.61
N ASP A 311 -7.39 14.40 14.85
CA ASP A 311 -6.40 15.31 15.42
C ASP A 311 -5.11 15.33 14.58
N PHE A 312 -4.66 14.16 14.12
CA PHE A 312 -3.54 14.05 13.19
C PHE A 312 -3.81 14.77 11.85
N ALA A 313 -4.99 14.56 11.27
CA ALA A 313 -5.38 15.21 10.02
C ALA A 313 -5.42 16.74 10.17
N MET A 314 -5.92 17.26 11.29
CA MET A 314 -5.95 18.69 11.57
C MET A 314 -4.53 19.26 11.75
N GLN A 315 -3.66 18.59 12.50
CA GLN A 315 -2.25 18.97 12.62
C GLN A 315 -1.53 18.98 11.26
N TYR A 316 -1.80 17.98 10.42
CA TYR A 316 -1.26 17.91 9.07
C TYR A 316 -1.74 19.10 8.23
N LYS A 317 -3.03 19.45 8.29
CA LYS A 317 -3.54 20.63 7.56
C LYS A 317 -2.86 21.90 8.00
N GLN A 318 -2.70 22.09 9.31
CA GLN A 318 -2.02 23.25 9.87
C GLN A 318 -0.58 23.35 9.39
N SER A 319 0.19 22.26 9.49
CA SER A 319 1.62 22.25 9.12
C SER A 319 1.87 22.44 7.62
N HIS A 320 0.86 22.21 6.77
CA HIS A 320 0.95 22.34 5.32
C HIS A 320 0.15 23.52 4.75
N GLY A 321 -0.41 24.39 5.61
CA GLY A 321 -1.17 25.57 5.18
C GLY A 321 -2.50 25.26 4.47
N LEU A 322 -3.13 24.13 4.83
CA LEU A 322 -4.36 23.63 4.21
C LEU A 322 -5.64 23.96 5.00
N GLU A 323 -5.56 24.78 6.06
CA GLU A 323 -6.73 25.21 6.87
C GLU A 323 -7.73 26.04 6.08
#